data_AF-A0A4P6B9D5-F1
#
_entry.id   AF-A0A4P6B9D5-F1
#
_cell.length_a   1.000
_cell.length_b   1.000
_cell.length_c   1.000
_cell.angle_alpha   90.00
_cell.angle_beta   90.00
_cell.angle_gamma   90.00
#
_symmetry.space_group_name_H-M   'P 1'
#
loop_
_entity.id
_entity.type
_entity.pdbx_description
1 polymer ?
#
loop_
_entity_poly.entity_id
_entity_poly.type
_entity_poly.pdbx_seq_one_letter_code
_entity_poly.pdbx_strand_id
1 'polypeptide(L)'
;MTDAELQQLKEELRAEILAELKQQVRFVPSPPPRPGVWGSVRAEAEKRLAGKFNTQTQYQIIMAISTVIRAALRVHAAKDLTEEHAEAAHKIAGTILDLIDEYTPGRTEASSGTA
;
A
#
# COMPACT_ATOMS: atom_id res chain seq x y z
N MET A 1 2.06 -40.16 -25.71
CA MET A 1 0.97 -39.22 -25.40
C MET A 1 0.61 -38.52 -26.70
N THR A 2 -0.60 -38.75 -27.19
CA THR A 2 -1.12 -38.19 -28.44
C THR A 2 -1.81 -36.85 -28.17
N ASP A 3 -1.96 -36.02 -29.20
CA ASP A 3 -2.65 -34.72 -29.07
C ASP A 3 -4.09 -34.87 -28.55
N ALA A 4 -4.73 -36.01 -28.84
CA ALA A 4 -6.06 -36.34 -28.33
C ALA A 4 -6.07 -36.56 -26.81
N GLU A 5 -5.08 -37.29 -26.28
CA GLU A 5 -4.94 -37.52 -24.83
C GLU A 5 -4.64 -36.21 -24.07
N LEU A 6 -3.86 -35.30 -24.68
CA LEU A 6 -3.58 -33.99 -24.10
C LEU A 6 -4.82 -33.08 -24.10
N GLN A 7 -5.65 -33.16 -25.14
CA GLN A 7 -6.88 -32.38 -25.23
C GLN A 7 -7.92 -32.86 -24.21
N GLN A 8 -8.06 -34.18 -24.07
CA GLN A 8 -8.94 -34.79 -23.07
C GLN A 8 -8.51 -34.41 -21.64
N LEU A 9 -7.20 -34.48 -21.34
CA LEU A 9 -6.67 -34.09 -20.04
C LEU A 9 -6.94 -32.61 -19.73
N LYS A 10 -6.88 -31.71 -20.72
CA LYS A 10 -7.20 -30.28 -20.55
C LYS A 10 -8.69 -30.04 -20.26
N GLU A 11 -9.57 -30.83 -20.87
CA GLU A 11 -11.01 -30.73 -20.63
C GLU A 11 -11.39 -31.26 -19.25
N GLU A 12 -10.82 -32.39 -18.84
CA GLU A 12 -11.01 -32.97 -17.50
C GLU A 12 -10.52 -32.00 -16.42
N LEU A 13 -9.32 -31.43 -16.59
CA LEU A 13 -8.76 -30.46 -15.64
C LEU A 13 -9.61 -29.17 -15.55
N ARG A 14 -10.13 -28.69 -16.69
CA ARG A 14 -11.03 -27.53 -16.70
C ARG A 14 -12.33 -27.83 -15.96
N ALA A 15 -12.91 -29.01 -16.17
CA ALA A 15 -14.17 -29.40 -15.53
C ALA A 15 -14.01 -29.51 -14.02
N GLU A 16 -12.89 -30.08 -13.55
CA GLU A 16 -12.58 -30.23 -12.14
C GLU A 16 -12.35 -28.88 -11.46
N ILE A 17 -11.55 -27.99 -12.07
CA ILE A 17 -11.35 -26.62 -11.57
C ILE A 17 -12.67 -25.83 -11.51
N LEU A 18 -13.53 -25.96 -12.53
CA LEU A 18 -14.84 -25.31 -12.55
C LEU A 18 -15.78 -25.86 -11.48
N ALA A 19 -15.70 -27.15 -11.16
CA ALA A 19 -16.49 -27.77 -10.10
C ALA A 19 -16.02 -27.29 -8.71
N GLU A 20 -14.72 -27.24 -8.48
CA GLU A 20 -14.08 -26.73 -7.25
C GLU A 20 -14.46 -25.25 -7.02
N LEU A 21 -14.34 -24.42 -8.07
CA LEU A 21 -14.71 -23.01 -8.02
C LEU A 21 -16.19 -22.80 -7.72
N LYS A 22 -17.08 -23.65 -8.26
CA LYS A 22 -18.52 -23.58 -7.97
C LYS A 22 -18.87 -23.96 -6.53
N GLN A 23 -18.12 -24.88 -5.91
CA GLN A 23 -18.36 -25.29 -4.53
C GLN A 23 -17.83 -24.28 -3.49
N GLN A 24 -16.82 -23.49 -3.84
CA GLN A 24 -16.20 -22.53 -2.91
C GLN A 24 -16.89 -21.16 -2.82
N VAL A 25 -17.92 -20.88 -3.63
CA VAL A 25 -18.64 -19.59 -3.56
C VAL A 25 -19.85 -19.71 -2.62
N ARG A 26 -19.58 -19.84 -1.32
CA ARG A 26 -20.47 -19.21 -0.33
C ARG A 26 -20.04 -17.75 -0.22
N PHE A 27 -20.88 -16.84 -0.73
CA PHE A 27 -20.73 -15.41 -0.46
C PHE A 27 -20.94 -15.15 1.04
N VAL A 28 -19.86 -15.25 1.81
CA VAL A 28 -19.76 -14.50 3.06
C VAL A 28 -19.48 -13.06 2.62
N PRO A 29 -20.24 -12.05 3.08
CA PRO A 29 -19.83 -10.67 2.86
C PRO A 29 -18.43 -10.50 3.47
N SER A 30 -17.42 -10.47 2.61
CA SER A 30 -16.06 -10.21 3.04
C SER A 30 -16.06 -8.81 3.63
N PRO A 31 -15.68 -8.61 4.91
CA PRO A 31 -15.54 -7.27 5.44
C PRO A 31 -14.58 -6.51 4.50
N PRO A 32 -14.82 -5.21 4.26
CA PRO A 32 -13.91 -4.42 3.43
C PRO A 32 -12.48 -4.68 3.94
N PRO A 33 -11.52 -5.01 3.06
CA PRO A 33 -10.18 -5.33 3.52
C PRO A 33 -9.71 -4.16 4.35
N ARG A 34 -9.54 -4.38 5.67
CA ARG A 34 -8.99 -3.35 6.53
C ARG A 34 -7.67 -2.95 5.88
N PRO A 35 -7.40 -1.65 5.68
CA PRO A 35 -6.09 -1.25 5.21
C PRO A 35 -5.08 -1.91 6.14
N GLY A 36 -4.21 -2.77 5.61
CA GLY A 36 -3.08 -3.27 6.38
C GLY A 36 -2.25 -2.09 6.89
N VAL A 37 -1.31 -2.32 7.80
CA VAL A 37 -0.51 -1.24 8.42
C VAL A 37 0.01 -0.23 7.39
N TRP A 38 0.56 -0.71 6.27
CA TRP A 38 1.01 0.17 5.19
C TRP A 38 -0.10 1.05 4.59
N GLY A 39 -1.30 0.50 4.40
CA GLY A 39 -2.43 1.26 3.85
C GLY A 39 -2.84 2.42 4.76
N SER A 40 -2.81 2.22 6.08
CA SER A 40 -3.09 3.28 7.04
C SER A 40 -2.01 4.37 7.04
N VAL A 41 -0.73 3.96 7.15
CA VAL A 41 0.42 4.88 7.09
C VAL A 41 0.44 5.68 5.78
N ARG A 42 0.18 5.00 4.65
CA ARG A 42 0.14 5.62 3.33
C ARG A 42 -0.98 6.66 3.24
N ALA A 43 -2.18 6.34 3.69
CA ALA A 43 -3.31 7.27 3.63
C ALA A 43 -3.06 8.53 4.46
N GLU A 44 -2.40 8.39 5.62
CA GLU A 44 -2.00 9.52 6.46
C GLU A 44 -0.94 10.39 5.78
N ALA A 45 0.10 9.77 5.19
CA ALA A 45 1.13 10.48 4.43
C ALA A 45 0.54 11.20 3.21
N GLU A 46 -0.33 10.54 2.43
CA GLU A 46 -1.03 11.13 1.29
C GLU A 46 -1.83 12.37 1.71
N LYS A 47 -2.59 12.28 2.81
CA LYS A 47 -3.34 13.40 3.35
C LYS A 47 -2.44 14.56 3.76
N ARG A 48 -1.29 14.29 4.38
CA ARG A 48 -0.36 15.33 4.88
C ARG A 48 0.43 16.00 3.77
N LEU A 49 0.71 15.28 2.68
CA LEU A 49 1.43 15.77 1.51
C LEU A 49 0.51 16.45 0.46
N ALA A 50 -0.79 16.19 0.54
CA ALA A 50 -1.78 16.76 -0.35
C ALA A 50 -1.70 18.30 -0.40
N GLY A 51 -1.63 18.85 -1.61
CA GLY A 51 -1.55 20.31 -1.84
C GLY A 51 -0.18 20.94 -1.58
N LYS A 52 0.78 20.24 -0.94
CA LYS A 52 2.15 20.73 -0.72
C LYS A 52 3.08 20.43 -1.89
N PHE A 53 2.88 19.28 -2.51
CA PHE A 53 3.72 18.77 -3.59
C PHE A 53 2.87 18.35 -4.80
N ASN A 54 3.47 18.27 -5.99
CA ASN A 54 2.82 17.63 -7.14
C ASN A 54 2.72 16.10 -6.94
N THR A 55 1.83 15.45 -7.69
CA THR A 55 1.56 14.00 -7.58
C THR A 55 2.80 13.13 -7.67
N GLN A 56 3.75 13.47 -8.56
CA GLN A 56 4.98 12.69 -8.74
C GLN A 56 5.88 12.76 -7.51
N THR A 57 6.07 13.95 -6.95
CA THR A 57 6.86 14.16 -5.73
C THR A 57 6.18 13.50 -4.53
N GLN A 58 4.86 13.61 -4.40
CA GLN A 58 4.11 12.89 -3.35
C GLN A 58 4.37 11.37 -3.42
N TYR A 59 4.26 10.79 -4.63
CA TYR A 59 4.53 9.37 -4.83
C TYR A 59 5.97 8.97 -4.44
N GLN A 60 6.96 9.78 -4.83
CA GLN A 60 8.37 9.53 -4.46
C GLN A 60 8.58 9.55 -2.95
N ILE A 61 7.99 10.52 -2.24
CA ILE A 61 8.05 10.60 -0.77
C ILE A 61 7.41 9.37 -0.14
N ILE A 62 6.22 8.98 -0.58
CA ILE A 62 5.51 7.79 -0.07
C ILE A 62 6.34 6.52 -0.28
N MET A 63 6.95 6.36 -1.46
CA MET A 63 7.82 5.20 -1.73
C MET A 63 9.10 5.20 -0.88
N ALA A 64 9.67 6.37 -0.61
CA ALA A 64 10.81 6.52 0.30
C ALA A 64 10.43 6.11 1.73
N ILE A 65 9.30 6.62 2.25
CA ILE A 65 8.76 6.24 3.57
C ILE A 65 8.56 4.71 3.63
N SER A 66 7.95 4.10 2.61
CA SER A 66 7.75 2.65 2.54
C SER A 66 9.07 1.88 2.64
N THR A 67 10.11 2.39 1.98
CA THR A 67 11.43 1.76 1.95
C THR A 67 12.13 1.86 3.30
N VAL A 68 12.09 3.03 3.93
CA VAL A 68 12.66 3.24 5.27
C VAL A 68 11.98 2.35 6.31
N ILE A 69 10.64 2.28 6.31
CA ILE A 69 9.89 1.43 7.24
C ILE A 69 10.29 -0.04 7.07
N ARG A 70 10.29 -0.55 5.83
CA ARG A 70 10.68 -1.94 5.54
C ARG A 70 12.09 -2.24 6.01
N ALA A 71 13.03 -1.34 5.76
CA ALA A 71 14.41 -1.50 6.19
C ALA A 71 14.55 -1.48 7.73
N ALA A 72 13.90 -0.52 8.40
CA ALA A 72 13.96 -0.36 9.84
C ALA A 72 13.34 -1.54 10.61
N LEU A 73 12.22 -2.07 10.10
CA LEU A 73 11.49 -3.18 10.71
C LEU A 73 11.94 -4.55 10.21
N ARG A 74 12.95 -4.60 9.32
CA ARG A 74 13.49 -5.83 8.72
C ARG A 74 12.43 -6.67 8.00
N VAL A 75 11.54 -5.98 7.29
CA VAL A 75 10.44 -6.59 6.55
C VAL A 75 10.71 -6.49 5.06
N HIS A 76 10.54 -7.59 4.32
CA HIS A 76 10.83 -7.63 2.88
C HIS A 76 9.83 -6.83 2.04
N ALA A 77 8.52 -6.93 2.31
CA ALA A 77 7.49 -6.19 1.59
C ALA A 77 6.49 -5.49 2.53
N ALA A 78 5.89 -4.40 2.06
CA ALA A 78 4.99 -3.59 2.90
C ALA A 78 3.71 -4.35 3.31
N LYS A 79 3.32 -5.36 2.53
CA LYS A 79 2.22 -6.28 2.84
C LYS A 79 2.51 -7.21 4.03
N ASP A 80 3.80 -7.39 4.37
CA ASP A 80 4.22 -8.27 5.46
C ASP A 80 4.30 -7.50 6.80
N LEU A 81 3.88 -6.22 6.83
CA LEU A 81 3.73 -5.47 8.07
C LEU A 81 2.53 -5.99 8.87
N THR A 82 2.82 -6.57 10.02
CA THR A 82 1.85 -7.05 11.01
C THR A 82 1.38 -5.94 11.95
N GLU A 83 0.34 -6.18 12.73
CA GLU A 83 -0.17 -5.21 13.71
C GLU A 83 0.87 -4.80 14.76
N GLU A 84 1.80 -5.69 15.13
CA GLU A 84 2.92 -5.39 16.04
C GLU A 84 3.86 -4.31 15.47
N HIS A 85 3.94 -4.19 14.14
CA HIS A 85 4.72 -3.17 13.46
C HIS A 85 3.99 -1.82 13.35
N ALA A 86 2.70 -1.75 13.66
CA ALA A 86 1.86 -0.60 13.35
C ALA A 86 2.38 0.70 14.00
N GLU A 87 2.57 0.68 15.31
CA GLU A 87 3.03 1.85 16.06
C GLU A 87 4.39 2.35 15.54
N ALA A 88 5.34 1.43 15.37
CA ALA A 88 6.67 1.77 14.87
C ALA A 88 6.64 2.32 13.44
N ALA A 89 5.82 1.74 12.56
CA ALA A 89 5.66 2.21 11.18
C ALA A 89 5.07 3.62 11.11
N HIS A 90 4.01 3.91 11.90
CA HIS A 90 3.43 5.25 12.01
C HIS A 90 4.42 6.25 12.58
N LYS A 91 5.19 5.87 13.63
CA LYS A 91 6.20 6.74 14.22
C LYS A 91 7.30 7.12 13.22
N ILE A 92 7.85 6.13 12.50
CA ILE A 92 8.87 6.37 11.46
C ILE A 92 8.33 7.30 10.37
N ALA A 93 7.13 7.00 9.85
CA ALA A 93 6.51 7.85 8.83
C ALA A 93 6.27 9.28 9.34
N GLY A 94 5.74 9.42 10.55
CA GLY A 94 5.52 10.70 11.21
C GLY A 94 6.80 11.52 11.31
N THR A 95 7.89 10.94 11.83
CA THR A 95 9.19 11.61 11.93
C THR A 95 9.72 12.06 10.56
N ILE A 96 9.59 11.24 9.52
CA ILE A 96 10.02 11.64 8.17
C ILE A 96 9.18 12.81 7.66
N LEU A 97 7.86 12.78 7.87
CA LEU A 97 6.95 13.83 7.43
C LEU A 97 7.16 15.14 8.23
N ASP A 98 7.47 15.05 9.52
CA ASP A 98 7.82 16.19 10.35
C ASP A 98 9.10 16.87 9.84
N LEU A 99 10.14 16.08 9.49
CA LEU A 99 11.37 16.61 8.89
C LEU A 99 11.09 17.25 7.51
N ILE A 100 10.23 16.65 6.69
CA ILE A 100 9.85 17.25 5.40
C ILE A 100 9.16 18.59 5.63
N ASP A 101 8.26 18.68 6.61
CA ASP A 101 7.56 19.93 6.95
C ASP A 101 8.53 20.99 7.49
N GLU A 102 9.54 20.60 8.28
CA GLU A 102 10.59 21.50 8.79
C GLU A 102 11.46 22.08 7.67
N TYR A 103 11.90 21.23 6.74
CA TYR A 103 12.83 21.63 5.67
C TYR A 103 12.14 22.11 4.38
N THR A 104 10.81 21.97 4.30
CA THR A 104 10.01 22.50 3.20
C THR A 104 9.03 23.52 3.77
N PRO A 105 9.52 24.69 4.24
CA PRO A 105 8.64 25.74 4.73
C PRO A 105 7.62 26.05 3.64
N GLY A 106 6.34 25.95 4.02
CA GLY A 106 5.23 26.24 3.13
C GLY A 106 5.48 27.59 2.45
N ARG A 107 5.27 27.62 1.14
CA ARG A 107 5.15 28.85 0.35
C ARG A 107 3.89 29.58 0.83
N THR A 108 3.92 30.15 2.04
CA THR A 108 2.75 30.77 2.68
C THR A 108 3.13 31.98 3.55
N GLU A 109 4.30 32.59 3.33
CA GLU A 109 4.62 33.93 3.83
C GLU A 109 5.31 34.76 2.74
N ALA A 110 4.55 35.13 1.71
CA ALA A 110 4.94 36.18 0.77
C ALA A 110 3.70 36.95 0.33
N SER A 111 2.92 37.43 1.30
CA SER A 111 1.88 38.45 1.09
C SER A 111 1.51 39.03 2.45
N SER A 112 2.21 40.08 2.86
CA SER A 112 1.77 41.15 3.79
C SER A 112 3.01 41.91 4.27
N GLY A 113 3.44 42.89 3.49
CA GLY A 113 4.57 43.75 3.82
C GLY A 113 4.60 45.01 2.97
N THR A 114 3.43 45.58 2.68
CA THR A 114 3.29 46.97 2.24
C THR A 114 2.58 47.72 3.34
N ALA A 115 3.35 48.55 4.05
CA ALA A 115 2.91 49.81 4.63
C ALA A 115 4.12 50.73 4.73
#